data_AF-A0A954E0J8-F1
#
_entry.id   AF-A0A954E0J8-F1
#
_cell.length_a   1.000
_cell.length_b   1.000
_cell.length_c   1.000
_cell.angle_alpha   90.00
_cell.angle_beta   90.00
_cell.angle_gamma   90.00
#
_symmetry.space_group_name_H-M   'P 1'
#
loop_
_entity.id
_entity.type
_entity.pdbx_description
1 polymer ?
#
loop_
_entity_poly.entity_id
_entity_poly.type
_entity_poly.pdbx_seq_one_letter_code
_entity_poly.pdbx_strand_id
1 'polypeptide(L)'
;MASGLATAGLVMAALAVGAPAAWATVQDGEAGEAAAPAAPAPVHVLVRAERLIVRPGETRENTSVLITDGRIVAIGPELAAPEGATVVEGPVVCAGFIDPW
;
A
#
# COMPACT_ATOMS: atom_id res chain seq x y z
N MET A 1 -12.35 -6.92 -48.86
CA MET A 1 -13.00 -6.02 -49.84
C MET A 1 -14.30 -5.53 -49.22
N ALA A 2 -14.71 -4.29 -49.49
CA ALA A 2 -15.63 -3.40 -48.74
C ALA A 2 -14.84 -2.56 -47.71
N SER A 3 -14.29 -1.37 -48.03
CA SER A 3 -14.79 -0.18 -48.74
C SER A 3 -15.93 0.52 -48.00
N GLY A 4 -15.64 1.74 -47.54
CA GLY A 4 -16.58 2.62 -46.84
C GLY A 4 -15.90 3.94 -46.45
N LEU A 5 -15.34 4.66 -47.43
CA LEU A 5 -15.03 6.09 -47.29
C LEU A 5 -16.36 6.85 -47.19
N ALA A 6 -16.49 7.73 -46.20
CA ALA A 6 -17.45 8.83 -46.22
C ALA A 6 -16.69 10.15 -46.04
N THR A 7 -16.64 10.86 -47.15
CA THR A 7 -16.10 12.19 -47.36
C THR A 7 -17.07 13.28 -46.90
N ALA A 8 -16.48 14.44 -46.59
CA ALA A 8 -16.99 15.79 -46.86
C ALA A 8 -18.01 16.45 -45.91
N GLY A 9 -17.75 17.74 -45.64
CA GLY A 9 -18.62 18.69 -44.96
C GLY A 9 -17.81 19.78 -44.28
N LEU A 10 -17.01 20.54 -45.04
CA LEU A 10 -17.28 21.92 -45.44
C LEU A 10 -17.09 22.96 -44.30
N VAL A 11 -16.01 23.72 -44.49
CA VAL A 11 -15.66 24.97 -43.83
C VAL A 11 -16.76 26.02 -43.98
N MET A 12 -17.13 26.70 -42.90
CA MET A 12 -17.70 28.05 -42.96
C MET A 12 -17.00 28.95 -41.94
N ALA A 13 -16.32 29.96 -42.49
CA ALA A 13 -15.65 31.02 -41.78
C ALA A 13 -16.67 32.04 -41.26
N ALA A 14 -16.49 32.49 -40.02
CA ALA A 14 -17.06 33.74 -39.53
C ALA A 14 -15.98 34.51 -38.77
N LEU A 15 -15.39 35.49 -39.46
CA LEU A 15 -14.59 36.56 -38.86
C LEU A 15 -15.50 37.44 -38.00
N ALA A 16 -15.25 37.47 -36.69
CA ALA A 16 -15.77 38.50 -35.80
C ALA A 16 -14.60 39.21 -35.12
N VAL A 17 -14.63 40.53 -35.29
CA VAL A 17 -13.72 41.59 -34.86
C VAL A 17 -13.68 41.71 -33.33
N GLY A 18 -12.50 42.05 -32.77
CA GLY A 18 -12.40 42.80 -31.50
C GLY A 18 -11.49 42.20 -30.42
N ALA A 19 -10.23 42.65 -30.37
CA ALA A 19 -9.35 42.54 -29.20
C ALA A 19 -9.63 43.68 -28.19
N PRO A 20 -9.02 43.71 -26.99
CA PRO A 20 -8.69 42.64 -26.06
C PRO A 20 -9.22 42.98 -24.65
N ALA A 21 -9.93 42.06 -24.00
CA ALA A 21 -10.08 42.13 -22.54
C ALA A 21 -9.19 41.04 -21.96
N ALA A 22 -7.96 41.43 -21.63
CA ALA A 22 -7.07 40.67 -20.77
C ALA A 22 -7.70 40.58 -19.37
N TRP A 23 -8.74 39.78 -19.22
CA TRP A 23 -8.88 38.97 -18.03
C TRP A 23 -8.11 37.71 -18.39
N ALA A 24 -6.88 37.63 -17.88
CA ALA A 24 -6.10 36.42 -17.96
C ALA A 24 -7.03 35.25 -17.62
N THR A 25 -7.19 34.30 -18.55
CA THR A 25 -7.54 32.96 -18.12
C THR A 25 -6.47 32.61 -17.11
N VAL A 26 -6.83 32.61 -15.82
CA VAL A 26 -6.06 31.87 -14.85
C VAL A 26 -6.05 30.46 -15.43
N GLN A 27 -4.95 30.14 -16.09
CA GLN A 27 -4.59 28.76 -16.29
C GLN A 27 -4.44 28.29 -14.86
N ASP A 28 -5.46 27.62 -14.33
CA ASP A 28 -5.30 26.70 -13.23
C ASP A 28 -4.25 25.73 -13.77
N GLY A 29 -2.99 26.09 -13.55
CA GLY A 29 -1.90 25.19 -13.82
C GLY A 29 -2.28 23.95 -13.08
N GLU A 30 -2.32 22.82 -13.77
CA GLU A 30 -2.38 21.52 -13.13
C GLU A 30 -1.24 21.53 -12.13
N ALA A 31 -1.57 21.88 -10.89
CA ALA A 31 -0.71 21.77 -9.76
C ALA A 31 -0.48 20.28 -9.72
N GLY A 32 0.62 19.85 -10.34
CA GLY A 32 1.01 18.46 -10.37
C GLY A 32 0.90 18.02 -8.92
N GLU A 33 -0.05 17.12 -8.67
CA GLU A 33 -0.38 16.58 -7.36
C GLU A 33 0.97 16.23 -6.73
N ALA A 34 1.42 17.11 -5.84
CA ALA A 34 2.72 16.97 -5.23
C ALA A 34 2.57 15.74 -4.36
N ALA A 35 2.99 14.60 -4.90
CA ALA A 35 2.81 13.30 -4.28
C ALA A 35 3.24 13.44 -2.82
N ALA A 36 2.26 13.33 -1.93
CA ALA A 36 2.50 13.44 -0.51
C ALA A 36 3.70 12.55 -0.16
N PRO A 37 4.62 13.00 0.70
CA PRO A 37 5.81 12.22 1.03
C PRO A 37 5.38 10.79 1.39
N ALA A 38 5.94 9.82 0.68
CA ALA A 38 5.59 8.42 0.87
C ALA A 38 5.75 8.07 2.35
N ALA A 39 4.70 7.50 2.95
CA ALA A 39 4.76 7.04 4.33
C ALA A 39 5.95 6.08 4.50
N PRO A 40 6.61 6.07 5.68
CA PRO A 40 7.68 5.14 5.95
C PRO A 40 7.18 3.69 5.75
N ALA A 41 8.04 2.84 5.21
CA ALA A 41 7.72 1.44 5.01
C ALA A 41 7.46 0.75 6.37
N PRO A 42 6.46 -0.16 6.43
CA PRO A 42 6.14 -0.88 7.66
C PRO A 42 7.29 -1.76 8.13
N VAL A 43 7.44 -1.90 9.45
CA VAL A 43 8.45 -2.78 10.04
C VAL A 43 7.84 -4.15 10.27
N HIS A 44 8.46 -5.19 9.70
CA HIS A 44 8.02 -6.58 9.81
C HIS A 44 8.97 -7.41 10.67
N VAL A 45 8.41 -8.23 11.56
CA VAL A 45 9.14 -9.25 12.32
C VAL A 45 8.40 -10.57 12.23
N LEU A 46 9.07 -11.61 11.76
CA LEU A 46 8.55 -12.97 11.74
C LEU A 46 9.24 -13.81 12.81
N VAL A 47 8.46 -14.30 13.77
CA VAL A 47 8.94 -15.19 14.83
C VAL A 47 8.54 -16.62 14.49
N ARG A 48 9.49 -17.55 14.38
CA ARG A 48 9.25 -18.99 14.19
C ARG A 48 9.48 -19.74 15.50
N ALA A 49 8.53 -20.59 15.86
CA ALA A 49 8.58 -21.35 17.10
C ALA A 49 8.39 -22.85 16.85
N GLU A 50 9.25 -23.69 17.43
CA GLU A 50 8.96 -25.13 17.52
C GLU A 50 7.75 -25.37 18.45
N ARG A 51 7.65 -24.60 19.54
CA ARG A 51 6.48 -24.55 20.43
C ARG A 51 6.07 -23.13 20.75
N LEU A 52 4.85 -22.76 20.36
CA LEU A 52 4.21 -21.48 20.69
C LEU A 52 3.20 -21.66 21.82
N ILE A 53 3.40 -20.96 22.93
CA ILE A 53 2.46 -20.90 24.06
C ILE A 53 1.60 -19.65 23.88
N VAL A 54 0.32 -19.83 23.54
CA VAL A 54 -0.62 -18.70 23.32
C VAL A 54 -1.16 -18.22 24.66
N ARG A 55 -1.56 -19.16 25.52
CA ARG A 55 -2.04 -18.93 26.89
C ARG A 55 -1.89 -20.21 27.71
N PRO A 56 -2.05 -20.17 29.05
CA PRO A 56 -2.03 -21.38 29.85
C PRO A 56 -3.01 -22.44 29.32
N GLY A 57 -2.51 -23.65 29.06
CA GLY A 57 -3.28 -24.75 28.51
C GLY A 57 -3.49 -24.74 26.98
N GLU A 58 -3.02 -23.71 26.26
CA GLU A 58 -3.11 -23.64 24.80
C GLU A 58 -1.73 -23.45 24.17
N THR A 59 -1.26 -24.51 23.52
CA THR A 59 0.03 -24.56 22.83
C THR A 59 -0.14 -24.99 21.38
N ARG A 60 0.76 -24.53 20.51
CA ARG A 60 0.83 -24.92 19.10
C ARG A 60 2.26 -25.30 18.75
N GLU A 61 2.45 -26.42 18.08
CA GLU A 61 3.77 -26.85 17.60
C GLU A 61 4.04 -26.27 16.19
N ASN A 62 5.31 -26.07 15.84
CA ASN A 62 5.80 -25.63 14.53
C ASN A 62 5.00 -24.47 13.93
N THR A 63 4.83 -23.40 14.71
CA THR A 63 3.97 -22.26 14.38
C THR A 63 4.78 -20.97 14.37
N SER A 64 4.39 -20.04 13.51
CA SER A 64 5.01 -18.74 13.37
C SER A 64 4.03 -17.62 13.75
N VAL A 65 4.59 -16.47 14.14
CA VAL A 65 3.86 -15.22 14.44
C VAL A 65 4.45 -14.10 13.60
N LEU A 66 3.62 -13.45 12.79
CA LEU A 66 4.02 -12.26 12.04
C LEU A 66 3.55 -11.01 12.78
N ILE A 67 4.51 -10.11 13.02
CA ILE A 67 4.33 -8.83 13.68
C ILE A 67 4.61 -7.74 12.65
N THR A 68 3.71 -6.77 12.53
CA THR A 68 3.89 -5.57 11.70
C THR A 68 3.61 -4.34 12.55
N ASP A 69 4.55 -3.40 12.58
CA ASP A 69 4.47 -2.15 13.36
C ASP A 69 4.02 -2.38 14.82
N GLY A 70 4.61 -3.39 15.46
CA GLY A 70 4.33 -3.75 16.85
C GLY A 70 3.00 -4.49 17.08
N ARG A 71 2.26 -4.85 16.03
CA ARG A 71 1.00 -5.60 16.13
C ARG A 71 1.12 -6.98 15.52
N ILE A 72 0.55 -7.98 16.19
CA ILE A 72 0.43 -9.32 15.62
C ILE A 72 -0.63 -9.28 14.52
N VAL A 73 -0.24 -9.57 13.28
CA VAL A 73 -1.13 -9.55 12.11
C VAL A 73 -1.53 -10.95 11.65
N ALA A 74 -0.70 -11.96 11.94
CA ALA A 74 -1.00 -13.35 11.62
C ALA A 74 -0.30 -14.31 12.57
N ILE A 75 -0.94 -15.46 12.82
CA ILE A 75 -0.39 -16.60 13.53
C ILE A 75 -0.74 -17.84 12.72
N GLY A 76 0.26 -18.67 12.42
CA GLY A 76 0.02 -19.90 11.65
C GLY A 76 1.30 -20.66 11.32
N PRO A 77 1.16 -21.91 10.87
CA PRO A 77 2.30 -22.64 10.32
C PRO A 77 2.80 -21.96 9.04
N GLU A 78 4.10 -22.08 8.76
CA GLU A 78 4.70 -21.74 7.46
C GLU A 78 4.43 -20.31 6.94
N LEU A 79 4.26 -19.33 7.83
CA LEU A 79 4.14 -17.94 7.40
C LEU A 79 5.37 -17.50 6.59
N ALA A 80 5.12 -16.84 5.46
CA ALA A 80 6.13 -16.20 4.64
C ALA A 80 6.63 -14.93 5.32
N ALA A 81 7.93 -14.67 5.23
CA ALA A 81 8.52 -13.41 5.68
C ALA A 81 8.28 -12.34 4.61
N PRO A 82 7.61 -11.22 4.92
CA PRO A 82 7.54 -10.08 4.02
C PRO A 82 8.93 -9.52 3.69
N GLU A 83 9.03 -8.73 2.63
CA GLU A 83 10.30 -8.06 2.28
C GLU A 83 10.80 -7.18 3.43
N GLY A 84 12.11 -7.25 3.69
CA GLY A 84 12.73 -6.51 4.80
C GLY A 84 12.37 -7.00 6.20
N ALA A 85 11.63 -8.12 6.33
CA ALA A 85 11.27 -8.63 7.64
C ALA A 85 12.47 -9.18 8.40
N THR A 86 12.54 -8.87 9.69
CA THR A 86 13.48 -9.53 10.61
C THR A 86 12.94 -10.90 10.99
N VAL A 87 13.73 -11.95 10.80
CA VAL A 87 13.34 -13.31 11.17
C VAL A 87 14.04 -13.70 12.46
N VAL A 88 13.26 -14.19 13.43
CA VAL A 88 13.75 -14.70 14.71
C VAL A 88 13.21 -16.10 14.91
N GLU A 89 14.05 -17.02 15.37
CA GLU A 89 13.69 -18.43 15.56
C GLU A 89 14.02 -18.88 16.98
N GLY A 90 13.19 -19.77 17.53
CA GLY A 90 13.44 -20.33 18.87
C GLY A 90 12.65 -21.61 19.15
N PRO A 91 13.12 -22.42 20.11
CA PRO A 91 12.47 -23.67 20.47
C PRO A 91 11.13 -23.44 21.19
N VAL A 92 11.06 -22.43 22.06
CA VAL A 92 9.83 -22.08 22.78
C VAL A 92 9.61 -20.58 22.72
N VAL A 93 8.41 -20.19 22.32
CA VAL A 93 7.98 -18.79 22.27
C VAL A 93 6.72 -18.64 23.11
N CYS A 94 6.67 -17.61 23.94
CA CYS A 94 5.51 -17.26 24.76
C CYS A 94 5.27 -15.75 24.72
N ALA A 95 4.12 -15.32 25.25
CA ALA A 95 3.89 -13.92 25.54
C ALA A 95 4.93 -13.40 26.55
N GLY A 96 5.30 -12.13 26.43
CA GLY A 96 6.16 -11.47 27.40
C GLY A 96 5.51 -11.46 28.79
N PHE A 97 6.32 -11.67 29.83
CA PHE A 97 5.84 -11.59 31.20
C PHE A 97 5.46 -10.15 31.55
N ILE A 98 4.33 -10.01 32.25
CA ILE A 98 3.83 -8.73 32.74
C ILE A 98 3.97 -8.75 34.27
N ASP A 99 4.67 -7.76 34.80
CA ASP A 99 4.75 -7.50 36.24
C ASP A 99 3.69 -6.44 36.62
N PRO A 100 2.83 -6.71 37.62
CA PRO A 100 1.76 -5.80 38.02
C PRO A 100 2.14 -4.79 39.12
N TRP A 101 3.36 -4.82 39.65
CA TRP A 101 3.77 -4.05 40.84
C TRP A 101 4.48 -2.73 40.54
#